data_AF-A0A447MU94-F1
#
_entry.id   AF-A0A447MU94-F1
#
_cell.length_a   1.000
_cell.length_b   1.000
_cell.length_c   1.000
_cell.angle_alpha   90.00
_cell.angle_beta   90.00
_cell.angle_gamma   90.00
#
_symmetry.space_group_name_H-M   'P 1'
#
loop_
_entity.id
_entity.type
_entity.pdbx_description
1 polymer ?
#
loop_
_entity_poly.entity_id
_entity_poly.type
_entity_poly.pdbx_seq_one_letter_code
_entity_poly.pdbx_strand_id
1 'polypeptide(L)'
;MRSSISASSHLSYSWLYGTFKDFDGTFTFDEKNPSADKVNVTINTNSVDTNHAERDKHLRSAEFLNVAKFPQATFTSTSVKKRGR
;
A
#
# COMPACT_ATOMS: atom_id res chain seq x y z
N MET A 1 -3.41 -30.31 23.88
CA MET A 1 -2.42 -30.65 22.85
C MET A 1 -1.60 -29.40 22.59
N ARG A 2 -0.33 -29.39 23.00
CA ARG A 2 0.57 -28.25 22.86
C ARG A 2 1.51 -28.55 21.69
N SER A 3 1.51 -27.68 20.68
CA SER A 3 2.45 -27.75 19.56
C SER A 3 3.20 -26.43 19.53
N SER A 4 4.51 -26.48 19.81
CA SER A 4 5.42 -25.35 19.63
C SER A 4 6.21 -25.57 18.34
N ILE A 5 6.26 -24.54 17.49
CA ILE A 5 7.21 -24.46 16.37
C ILE A 5 8.26 -23.44 16.77
N SER A 6 9.50 -23.87 16.90
CA SER A 6 10.65 -22.99 17.16
C SER A 6 11.39 -22.76 15.85
N ALA A 7 11.42 -21.51 15.38
CA ALA A 7 12.31 -21.06 14.33
C ALA A 7 13.47 -20.27 14.96
N SER A 8 14.70 -20.60 14.58
CA SER A 8 15.94 -20.02 15.12
C SER A 8 16.01 -18.51 14.83
N SER A 9 16.31 -17.76 15.90
CA SER A 9 16.31 -16.31 15.94
C SER A 9 17.68 -15.76 15.53
N HIS A 10 17.78 -15.20 14.33
CA HIS A 10 18.77 -14.15 14.04
C HIS A 10 18.20 -12.99 13.20
N LEU A 11 17.00 -13.11 12.66
CA LEU A 11 16.24 -12.00 12.09
C LEU A 11 14.81 -12.14 12.57
N SER A 12 14.52 -11.56 13.73
CA SER A 12 13.18 -11.48 14.29
C SER A 12 12.21 -11.01 13.19
N TYR A 13 11.27 -11.87 12.80
CA TYR A 13 10.19 -11.58 11.85
C TYR A 13 9.26 -10.53 12.49
N SER A 14 9.67 -9.27 12.40
CA SER A 14 8.82 -8.13 12.77
C SER A 14 8.15 -7.60 11.52
N TRP A 15 6.86 -7.33 11.63
CA TRP A 15 6.10 -6.68 10.57
C TRP A 15 6.48 -5.20 10.55
N LEU A 16 6.94 -4.73 9.40
CA LEU A 16 7.16 -3.30 9.19
C LEU A 16 5.86 -2.68 8.65
N TYR A 17 5.31 -1.74 9.40
CA TYR A 17 4.15 -0.97 8.99
C TYR A 17 4.56 0.38 8.43
N GLY A 18 3.87 0.81 7.38
CA GLY A 18 4.01 2.13 6.77
C GLY A 18 2.71 2.55 6.09
N THR A 19 2.55 3.85 5.91
CA THR A 19 1.39 4.45 5.23
C THR A 19 1.84 5.56 4.28
N PHE A 20 0.98 5.92 3.34
CA PHE A 20 1.10 7.16 2.57
C PHE A 20 0.08 8.16 3.12
N LYS A 21 0.57 9.28 3.65
CA LYS A 21 -0.27 10.29 4.31
C LYS A 21 -1.03 11.19 3.33
N ASP A 22 -0.59 11.25 2.08
CA ASP A 22 -1.15 12.13 1.04
C ASP A 22 -1.52 11.28 -0.18
N PHE A 23 -2.82 11.13 -0.38
CA PHE A 23 -3.41 10.46 -1.52
C PHE A 23 -4.78 11.06 -1.81
N ASP A 24 -5.18 11.00 -3.07
CA ASP A 24 -6.49 11.39 -3.55
C ASP A 24 -7.07 10.26 -4.40
N GLY A 25 -8.39 10.24 -4.57
CA GLY A 25 -9.02 9.24 -5.40
C GLY A 25 -10.51 9.42 -5.56
N THR A 26 -11.02 8.82 -6.62
CA THR A 26 -12.44 8.77 -6.94
C THR A 26 -12.89 7.33 -7.01
N PHE A 27 -14.08 7.05 -6.50
CA PHE A 27 -14.73 5.76 -6.71
C PHE A 27 -16.15 5.96 -7.20
N THR A 28 -16.62 5.01 -8.00
CA THR A 28 -18.01 4.87 -8.39
C THR A 28 -18.46 3.49 -7.95
N PHE A 29 -19.63 3.43 -7.30
CA PHE A 29 -20.23 2.21 -6.83
C PHE A 29 -21.70 2.16 -7.28
N ASP A 30 -22.05 1.11 -8.00
CA ASP A 30 -23.40 0.78 -8.43
C ASP A 30 -23.74 -0.63 -7.94
N GLU A 31 -24.58 -0.70 -6.90
CA GLU A 31 -25.00 -1.97 -6.31
C GLU A 31 -25.72 -2.90 -7.30
N LYS A 32 -26.41 -2.32 -8.31
CA LYS A 32 -27.18 -3.05 -9.32
C LYS A 32 -26.30 -3.47 -10.50
N ASN A 33 -25.25 -2.72 -10.78
CA ASN A 33 -24.30 -3.01 -11.85
C ASN A 33 -22.84 -2.91 -11.37
N PRO A 34 -22.32 -3.91 -10.63
CA PRO A 34 -20.95 -3.87 -10.11
C PRO A 34 -19.87 -3.87 -11.19
N SER A 35 -20.23 -4.15 -12.46
CA SER A 35 -19.30 -4.00 -13.58
C SER A 35 -19.06 -2.54 -13.98
N ALA A 36 -19.93 -1.62 -13.55
CA ALA A 36 -19.74 -0.18 -13.70
C ALA A 36 -18.89 0.43 -12.58
N ASP A 37 -18.61 -0.33 -11.51
CA ASP A 37 -17.77 0.13 -10.42
C ASP A 37 -16.38 0.46 -10.93
N LYS A 38 -15.85 1.60 -10.48
CA LYS A 38 -14.51 2.08 -10.82
C LYS A 38 -13.85 2.65 -9.59
N VAL A 39 -12.56 2.42 -9.48
CA VAL A 39 -11.69 2.98 -8.44
C VAL A 39 -10.47 3.57 -9.12
N ASN A 40 -10.20 4.83 -8.84
CA ASN A 40 -8.98 5.52 -9.25
C ASN A 40 -8.35 6.18 -8.03
N VAL A 41 -7.08 5.89 -7.77
CA VAL A 41 -6.34 6.45 -6.63
C VAL A 41 -5.00 6.98 -7.14
N THR A 42 -4.63 8.17 -6.70
CA THR A 42 -3.32 8.78 -6.93
C THR A 42 -2.68 9.06 -5.59
N ILE A 43 -1.49 8.52 -5.37
CA ILE A 43 -0.73 8.61 -4.13
C ILE A 43 0.49 9.47 -4.37
N ASN A 44 0.75 10.43 -3.50
CA ASN A 44 2.00 11.15 -3.47
C ASN A 44 3.06 10.32 -2.74
N THR A 45 4.06 9.84 -3.47
CA THR A 45 5.06 8.90 -2.95
C THR A 45 5.97 9.53 -1.90
N ASN A 46 6.08 10.86 -1.86
CA ASN A 46 6.81 11.57 -0.81
C ASN A 46 6.15 11.43 0.57
N SER A 47 4.86 11.13 0.62
CA SER A 47 4.10 11.04 1.86
C SER A 47 4.26 9.73 2.63
N VAL A 48 5.17 8.86 2.18
CA VAL A 48 5.53 7.62 2.89
C VAL A 48 5.95 7.94 4.32
N ASP A 49 5.38 7.21 5.25
CA ASP A 49 5.62 7.36 6.67
C ASP A 49 5.60 5.98 7.33
N THR A 50 6.74 5.60 7.90
CA THR A 50 6.91 4.37 8.68
C THR A 50 7.14 4.69 10.16
N ASN A 51 6.82 5.92 10.58
CA ASN A 51 7.14 6.45 11.90
C ASN A 51 8.65 6.41 12.24
N HIS A 52 9.52 6.52 11.23
CA HIS A 52 10.98 6.54 11.42
C HIS A 52 11.69 7.34 10.32
N ALA A 53 12.10 8.57 10.65
CA ALA A 53 12.53 9.58 9.68
C ALA A 53 13.67 9.13 8.74
N GLU A 54 14.71 8.49 9.27
CA GLU A 54 15.85 8.02 8.45
C GLU A 54 15.43 6.93 7.45
N ARG A 55 14.48 6.09 7.85
CA ARG A 55 13.96 5.01 7.00
C ARG A 55 13.06 5.61 5.92
N ASP A 56 12.22 6.57 6.26
CA ASP A 56 11.39 7.27 5.29
C ASP A 56 12.26 8.03 4.27
N LYS A 57 13.38 8.63 4.72
CA LYS A 57 14.37 9.23 3.82
C LYS A 57 14.97 8.19 2.85
N HIS A 58 15.32 7.00 3.35
CA HIS A 58 15.86 5.92 2.52
C HIS A 58 14.81 5.38 1.54
N LEU A 59 13.56 5.19 1.97
CA LEU A 59 12.44 4.77 1.11
C LEU A 59 12.14 5.78 0.00
N ARG A 60 12.35 7.08 0.24
CA ARG A 60 12.19 8.12 -0.78
C ARG A 60 13.32 8.12 -1.82
N SER A 61 14.47 7.53 -1.52
CA SER A 61 15.66 7.57 -2.38
C SER A 61 15.51 6.80 -3.70
N ALA A 62 16.49 6.96 -4.59
CA ALA A 62 16.53 6.30 -5.89
C ALA A 62 16.59 4.77 -5.82
N GLU A 63 17.03 4.21 -4.69
CA GLU A 63 17.14 2.76 -4.46
C GLU A 63 15.78 2.09 -4.18
N PHE A 64 14.74 2.88 -3.89
CA PHE A 64 13.39 2.39 -3.57
C PHE A 64 12.33 3.09 -4.42
N LEU A 65 11.55 4.00 -3.81
CA LEU A 65 10.42 4.64 -4.50
C LEU A 65 10.88 5.67 -5.53
N ASN A 66 12.12 6.16 -5.42
CA ASN A 66 12.71 7.17 -6.29
C ASN A 66 11.74 8.34 -6.52
N VAL A 67 11.30 8.96 -5.43
CA VAL A 67 10.20 9.95 -5.44
C VAL A 67 10.54 11.21 -6.23
N ALA A 68 11.83 11.49 -6.45
CA ALA A 68 12.28 12.56 -7.32
C ALA A 68 11.91 12.30 -8.79
N LYS A 69 11.95 11.03 -9.22
CA LYS A 69 11.58 10.61 -10.59
C LYS A 69 10.11 10.18 -10.70
N PHE A 70 9.57 9.57 -9.64
CA PHE A 70 8.21 9.05 -9.58
C PHE A 70 7.46 9.64 -8.37
N PRO A 71 7.09 10.93 -8.43
CA PRO A 71 6.43 11.61 -7.31
C PRO A 71 5.00 11.11 -7.05
N GLN A 72 4.41 10.38 -8.01
CA GLN A 72 3.06 9.86 -7.93
C GLN A 72 3.01 8.37 -8.28
N ALA A 73 2.21 7.63 -7.52
CA ALA A 73 1.81 6.26 -7.84
C ALA A 73 0.30 6.23 -8.07
N THR A 74 -0.15 5.57 -9.13
CA THR A 74 -1.56 5.53 -9.52
C THR A 74 -2.09 4.11 -9.55
N PHE A 75 -3.30 3.92 -9.05
CA PHE A 75 -4.06 2.68 -9.19
C PHE A 75 -5.38 2.98 -9.91
N THR A 76 -5.65 2.22 -10.98
CA THR A 76 -6.90 2.29 -11.73
C THR A 76 -7.48 0.88 -11.85
N SER A 77 -8.69 0.68 -11.34
CA SER A 77 -9.37 -0.62 -11.42
C SER A 77 -9.67 -1.00 -12.87
N THR A 78 -9.34 -2.24 -13.26
CA THR A 78 -9.66 -2.77 -14.59
C THR A 78 -10.91 -3.66 -14.58
N SER A 79 -11.25 -4.27 -13.45
CA SER A 79 -12.48 -5.03 -13.25
C SER A 79 -12.82 -5.08 -11.77
N VAL A 80 -14.10 -4.85 -11.45
CA VAL A 80 -14.65 -5.01 -10.11
C VAL A 80 -15.64 -6.18 -10.14
N LYS A 81 -15.55 -7.05 -9.12
CA LYS A 81 -16.45 -8.19 -8.96
C LYS A 81 -16.93 -8.23 -7.52
N LYS A 82 -18.25 -8.24 -7.34
CA LYS A 82 -18.86 -8.46 -6.03
C LYS A 82 -18.55 -9.89 -5.57
N ARG A 83 -17.70 -10.04 -4.55
CA ARG A 83 -17.61 -11.31 -3.80
C ARG A 83 -18.64 -11.26 -2.67
N GLY A 84 -19.70 -12.04 -2.80
CA GLY A 84 -20.67 -12.24 -1.72
C GLY A 84 -20.02 -12.90 -0.51
N ARG A 85 -20.57 -12.62 0.69
CA ARG A 85 -20.42 -13.49 1.86
C ARG A 85 -21.45 -14.60 1.81
#